data_AF-A0A259MCR0-F1
#
_entry.id   AF-A0A259MCR0-F1
#
_cell.length_a   1.000
_cell.length_b   1.000
_cell.length_c   1.000
_cell.angle_alpha   90.00
_cell.angle_beta   90.00
_cell.angle_gamma   90.00
#
_symmetry.space_group_name_H-M   'P 1'
#
loop_
_entity.id
_entity.type
_entity.pdbx_description
1 polymer ?
#
loop_
_entity_poly.entity_id
_entity_poly.type
_entity_poly.pdbx_seq_one_letter_code
_entity_poly.pdbx_strand_id
1 'polypeptide(L)'
;MRCWKALGERIDVPLDWDESEAAPWFTHRPGWDGFGSLVLWAAYAENPSLRMPAVLAEDWDDDIALARSTADGFRSRYSHLVRNVELWLPISFEITFEGQDVAGRRVVMGSVTTLRRQLADLNAATWKAPAADIAAWGRVPPEPRTVEGCARYAFALLFDLSRRADAEHLPMKLDH
;
A
#
# COMPACT_ATOMS: atom_id res chain seq x y z
N MET A 1 20.10 -2.92 18.04
CA MET A 1 19.20 -3.52 19.06
C MET A 1 18.35 -2.43 19.76
N ARG A 2 17.49 -1.69 19.04
CA ARG A 2 16.68 -0.57 19.64
C ARG A 2 15.28 -0.30 19.02
N CYS A 3 14.77 -1.07 18.06
CA CYS A 3 13.42 -0.82 17.50
C CYS A 3 12.24 -1.53 18.21
N TRP A 4 12.48 -2.62 18.95
CA TRP A 4 11.37 -3.43 19.54
C TRP A 4 10.59 -2.76 20.68
N LYS A 5 11.17 -1.77 21.37
CA LYS A 5 10.51 -1.16 22.55
C LYS A 5 9.27 -0.32 22.20
N ALA A 6 9.21 0.28 21.01
CA ALA A 6 8.08 1.14 20.64
C ALA A 6 6.83 0.35 20.22
N LEU A 7 7.01 -0.91 19.79
CA LEU A 7 5.93 -1.77 19.33
C LEU A 7 5.30 -2.58 20.47
N GLY A 8 6.11 -2.98 21.47
CA GLY A 8 5.66 -3.83 22.58
C GLY A 8 4.62 -3.21 23.52
N GLU A 9 4.47 -1.88 23.54
CA GLU A 9 3.45 -1.19 24.36
C GLU A 9 2.12 -0.97 23.61
N ARG A 10 2.04 -1.33 22.33
CA ARG A 10 0.87 -1.01 21.46
C ARG A 10 0.21 -2.23 20.80
N ILE A 11 0.73 -3.44 21.02
CA ILE A 11 0.22 -4.66 20.39
C ILE A 11 -0.10 -5.68 21.49
N ASP A 12 -1.37 -6.06 21.60
CA ASP A 12 -1.92 -6.99 22.60
C ASP A 12 -1.88 -8.46 22.12
N VAL A 13 -1.11 -8.74 21.06
CA VAL A 13 -1.03 -10.04 20.38
C VAL A 13 0.44 -10.40 20.14
N PRO A 14 0.87 -11.65 20.40
CA PRO A 14 2.23 -12.10 20.11
C PRO A 14 2.59 -11.93 18.63
N LEU A 15 3.81 -11.45 18.37
CA LEU A 15 4.45 -11.46 17.06
C LEU A 15 4.80 -12.92 16.71
N ASP A 16 3.83 -13.70 16.20
CA ASP A 16 4.02 -15.10 15.84
C ASP A 16 3.92 -15.23 14.31
N TRP A 17 5.05 -15.12 13.61
CA TRP A 17 5.15 -15.43 12.19
C TRP A 17 6.35 -16.36 11.95
N ASP A 18 6.23 -17.21 10.94
CA ASP A 18 7.28 -18.15 10.55
C ASP A 18 8.40 -17.40 9.81
N GLU A 19 9.55 -17.25 10.47
CA GLU A 19 10.78 -16.65 9.91
C GLU A 19 11.64 -17.65 9.11
N SER A 20 11.17 -18.89 8.91
CA SER A 20 11.95 -19.91 8.21
C SER A 20 12.13 -19.57 6.71
N GLU A 21 13.32 -19.89 6.18
CA GLU A 21 13.67 -19.71 4.75
C GLU A 21 12.74 -20.46 3.78
N ALA A 22 11.87 -21.34 4.28
CA ALA A 22 10.91 -22.12 3.50
C ALA A 22 9.59 -21.36 3.21
N ALA A 23 9.38 -20.19 3.82
CA ALA A 23 8.19 -19.38 3.56
C ALA A 23 8.18 -18.85 2.12
N PRO A 24 7.10 -19.03 1.34
CA PRO A 24 7.04 -18.55 -0.03
C PRO A 24 7.04 -17.02 -0.07
N TRP A 25 8.07 -16.42 -0.69
CA TRP A 25 8.18 -14.98 -0.92
C TRP A 25 7.65 -14.61 -2.30
N PHE A 26 6.76 -13.61 -2.38
CA PHE A 26 6.12 -13.20 -3.63
C PHE A 26 6.51 -11.77 -4.00
N THR A 27 7.24 -11.61 -5.12
CA THR A 27 7.62 -10.31 -5.69
C THR A 27 6.85 -10.05 -6.99
N HIS A 28 5.61 -9.60 -6.89
CA HIS A 28 4.97 -8.95 -8.04
C HIS A 28 5.27 -7.46 -7.97
N ARG A 29 6.15 -6.97 -8.85
CA ARG A 29 6.46 -5.53 -8.98
C ARG A 29 5.44 -4.87 -9.90
N PRO A 30 4.44 -4.10 -9.40
CA PRO A 30 3.90 -3.04 -10.23
C PRO A 30 5.08 -2.11 -10.55
N GLY A 31 5.41 -1.90 -11.82
CA GLY A 31 6.42 -0.89 -12.18
C GLY A 31 6.10 0.45 -11.51
N TRP A 32 7.10 1.31 -11.31
CA TRP A 32 7.02 2.54 -10.52
C TRP A 32 5.76 3.37 -10.78
N ASP A 33 5.37 3.54 -12.06
CA ASP A 33 4.18 4.28 -12.45
C ASP A 33 2.86 3.66 -11.95
N GLY A 34 2.80 2.34 -11.81
CA GLY A 34 1.63 1.64 -11.30
C GLY A 34 1.39 1.96 -9.82
N PHE A 35 2.42 1.83 -9.00
CA PHE A 35 2.33 2.14 -7.57
C PHE A 35 2.10 3.63 -7.35
N GLY A 36 2.86 4.51 -8.01
CA GLY A 36 2.65 5.96 -7.94
C GLY A 36 1.24 6.38 -8.35
N SER A 37 0.70 5.78 -9.41
CA SER A 37 -0.70 6.02 -9.81
C SER A 37 -1.71 5.59 -8.75
N LEU A 38 -1.50 4.45 -8.07
CA LEU A 38 -2.37 4.01 -6.99
C LEU A 38 -2.29 4.94 -5.77
N VAL A 39 -1.08 5.40 -5.42
CA VAL A 39 -0.86 6.37 -4.34
C VAL A 39 -1.59 7.67 -4.64
N LEU A 40 -1.44 8.23 -5.84
CA LEU A 40 -2.20 9.41 -6.25
C LEU A 40 -3.71 9.14 -6.27
N TRP A 41 -4.15 7.98 -6.75
CA TRP A 41 -5.56 7.62 -6.75
C TRP A 41 -6.17 7.67 -5.34
N ALA A 42 -5.45 7.13 -4.36
CA ALA A 42 -5.82 7.23 -2.95
C ALA A 42 -5.86 8.69 -2.47
N ALA A 43 -4.81 9.47 -2.75
CA ALA A 43 -4.73 10.87 -2.32
C ALA A 43 -5.88 11.74 -2.88
N TYR A 44 -6.21 11.60 -4.16
CA TYR A 44 -7.32 12.31 -4.79
C TYR A 44 -8.70 11.83 -4.31
N ALA A 45 -8.85 10.54 -3.96
CA ALA A 45 -10.08 10.05 -3.35
C ALA A 45 -10.37 10.71 -1.98
N GLU A 46 -9.34 11.23 -1.29
CA GLU A 46 -9.47 12.03 -0.06
C GLU A 46 -9.68 13.53 -0.32
N ASN A 47 -9.37 13.99 -1.54
CA ASN A 47 -9.40 15.39 -1.92
C ASN A 47 -10.35 15.60 -3.12
N PRO A 48 -11.67 15.39 -2.98
CA PRO A 48 -12.63 15.42 -4.10
C PRO A 48 -12.76 16.80 -4.78
N SER A 49 -12.24 17.86 -4.15
CA SER A 49 -12.17 19.20 -4.75
C SER A 49 -11.06 19.34 -5.81
N LEU A 50 -10.11 18.40 -5.86
CA LEU A 50 -8.99 18.42 -6.80
C LEU A 50 -9.30 17.58 -8.04
N ARG A 51 -8.73 17.95 -9.19
CA ARG A 51 -8.90 17.23 -10.44
C ARG A 51 -7.70 16.31 -10.70
N MET A 52 -7.97 15.02 -10.84
CA MET A 52 -6.97 13.99 -11.15
C MET A 52 -6.32 14.24 -12.53
N PRO A 53 -4.99 14.21 -12.65
CA PRO A 53 -4.31 14.23 -13.94
C PRO A 53 -4.61 12.96 -14.76
N ALA A 54 -4.63 13.09 -16.09
CA ALA A 54 -4.90 11.94 -16.97
C ALA A 54 -3.71 10.97 -17.07
N VAL A 55 -2.48 11.50 -16.93
CA VAL A 55 -1.21 10.78 -17.04
C VAL A 55 -0.36 11.12 -15.82
N LEU A 56 0.41 10.14 -15.33
CA LEU A 56 1.31 10.34 -14.20
C LEU A 56 2.47 11.25 -14.63
N ALA A 57 2.74 12.30 -13.85
CA ALA A 57 3.92 13.13 -14.04
C ALA A 57 5.19 12.40 -13.61
N GLU A 58 6.36 12.83 -14.09
CA GLU A 58 7.65 12.29 -13.63
C GLU A 58 7.84 12.57 -12.13
N ASP A 59 7.60 13.81 -11.70
CA ASP A 59 7.68 14.27 -10.31
C ASP A 59 6.34 14.15 -9.58
N TRP A 60 5.69 12.97 -9.67
CA TRP A 60 4.36 12.76 -9.09
C TRP A 60 4.34 12.79 -7.55
N ASP A 61 5.49 12.62 -6.90
CA ASP A 61 5.64 12.68 -5.45
C ASP A 61 5.46 14.09 -4.87
N ASP A 62 5.58 15.13 -5.70
CA ASP A 62 5.28 16.53 -5.37
C ASP A 62 3.80 16.92 -5.60
N ASP A 63 2.93 15.97 -5.93
CA ASP A 63 1.52 16.25 -6.20
C ASP A 63 0.77 16.86 -5.00
N ILE A 64 -0.05 17.88 -5.28
CA ILE A 64 -0.77 18.62 -4.25
C ILE A 64 -1.77 17.77 -3.45
N ALA A 65 -2.40 16.75 -4.05
CA ALA A 65 -3.27 15.84 -3.33
C ALA A 65 -2.45 14.97 -2.37
N LEU A 66 -1.31 14.48 -2.83
CA LEU A 66 -0.40 13.68 -2.01
C LEU A 66 0.15 14.49 -0.83
N ALA A 67 0.65 15.71 -1.09
CA ALA A 67 1.15 16.61 -0.06
C ALA A 67 0.10 16.92 1.02
N ARG A 68 -1.17 17.07 0.65
CA ARG A 68 -2.28 17.25 1.61
C ARG A 68 -2.54 16.00 2.43
N SER A 69 -2.52 14.83 1.80
CA SER A 69 -2.75 13.54 2.46
C SER A 69 -1.60 13.12 3.39
N THR A 70 -0.39 13.65 3.18
CA THR A 70 0.80 13.36 4.01
C THR A 70 1.16 14.46 4.99
N ALA A 71 0.51 15.63 4.92
CA ALA A 71 0.76 16.77 5.80
C ALA A 71 0.71 16.41 7.30
N ASP A 72 1.56 17.07 8.09
CA ASP A 72 1.61 16.89 9.53
C ASP A 72 0.25 17.21 10.17
N GLY A 73 -0.22 16.29 11.02
CA GLY A 73 -1.54 16.39 11.67
C GLY A 73 -2.72 15.94 10.80
N PHE A 74 -2.54 15.71 9.49
CA PHE A 74 -3.59 15.15 8.66
C PHE A 74 -3.74 13.64 8.88
N ARG A 75 -4.98 13.22 9.19
CA ARG A 75 -5.35 11.82 9.37
C ARG A 75 -5.88 11.25 8.05
N SER A 76 -4.97 10.78 7.20
CA SER A 76 -5.34 10.06 5.98
C SER A 76 -6.04 8.73 6.31
N ARG A 77 -7.16 8.49 5.63
CA ARG A 77 -7.88 7.20 5.56
C ARG A 77 -7.06 6.14 4.85
N TYR A 78 -6.15 6.54 3.96
CA TYR A 78 -5.30 5.66 3.16
C TYR A 78 -3.82 5.72 3.56
N SER A 79 -3.54 5.87 4.86
CA SER A 79 -2.20 6.03 5.41
C SER A 79 -1.18 4.97 4.95
N HIS A 80 -1.63 3.74 4.70
CA HIS A 80 -0.76 2.63 4.27
C HIS A 80 -0.49 2.63 2.76
N LEU A 81 -1.13 3.51 2.01
CA LEU A 81 -0.83 3.79 0.61
C LEU A 81 -0.01 5.08 0.49
N VAL A 82 -0.45 6.18 1.12
CA VAL A 82 0.11 7.52 0.85
C VAL A 82 1.40 7.83 1.61
N ARG A 83 1.78 7.06 2.64
CA ARG A 83 2.98 7.32 3.46
C ARG A 83 4.21 6.50 3.04
N ASN A 84 4.28 6.11 1.77
CA ASN A 84 5.39 5.36 1.19
C ASN A 84 5.77 4.10 2.00
N VAL A 85 4.76 3.34 2.43
CA VAL A 85 5.00 2.08 3.13
C VAL A 85 5.67 1.10 2.18
N GLU A 86 6.73 0.45 2.66
CA GLU A 86 7.50 -0.53 1.89
C GLU A 86 7.36 -1.94 2.46
N LEU A 87 7.03 -2.05 3.75
CA LEU A 87 6.89 -3.32 4.46
C LEU A 87 5.56 -3.35 5.21
N TRP A 88 4.74 -4.34 4.94
CA TRP A 88 3.50 -4.58 5.69
C TRP A 88 3.64 -5.86 6.50
N LEU A 89 3.41 -5.75 7.81
CA LEU A 89 3.46 -6.84 8.75
C LEU A 89 2.09 -7.53 8.85
N PRO A 90 2.04 -8.85 9.06
CA PRO A 90 0.79 -9.62 9.15
C PRO A 90 0.12 -9.46 10.53
N ILE A 91 0.06 -8.24 11.04
CA ILE A 91 -0.49 -7.91 12.37
C ILE A 91 -1.37 -6.68 12.25
N SER A 92 -2.49 -6.68 12.98
CA SER A 92 -3.44 -5.58 12.97
C SER A 92 -2.95 -4.39 13.78
N PHE A 93 -2.74 -3.25 13.11
CA PHE A 93 -2.53 -1.95 13.74
C PHE A 93 -2.80 -0.81 12.75
N GLU A 94 -3.21 0.35 13.26
CA GLU A 94 -3.74 1.47 12.45
C GLU A 94 -2.67 2.45 11.92
N ILE A 95 -1.50 2.47 12.56
CA ILE A 95 -0.46 3.47 12.31
C ILE A 95 0.57 2.96 11.30
N THR A 96 1.25 3.89 10.63
CA THR A 96 2.53 3.60 9.97
C THR A 96 3.66 4.05 10.89
N PHE A 97 4.79 3.36 10.88
CA PHE A 97 5.96 3.75 11.66
C PHE A 97 7.25 3.47 10.89
N GLU A 98 8.31 4.18 11.24
CA GLU A 98 9.62 3.93 10.65
C GLU A 98 10.37 2.84 11.41
N GLY A 99 11.01 1.95 10.65
CA GLY A 99 11.90 0.93 11.17
C GLY A 99 13.18 0.82 10.33
N GLN A 100 13.97 -0.21 10.62
CA GLN A 100 15.11 -0.58 9.79
C GLN A 100 14.84 -1.94 9.17
N ASP A 101 15.13 -2.10 7.88
CA ASP A 101 15.16 -3.41 7.24
C ASP A 101 16.41 -4.21 7.67
N VAL A 102 16.52 -5.46 7.21
CA VAL A 102 17.66 -6.34 7.51
C VAL A 102 19.01 -5.78 7.01
N ALA A 103 18.99 -4.85 6.06
CA ALA A 103 20.17 -4.16 5.55
C ALA A 103 20.45 -2.84 6.28
N GLY A 104 19.67 -2.49 7.31
CA GLY A 104 19.80 -1.25 8.08
C GLY A 104 19.23 -0.01 7.39
N ARG A 105 18.51 -0.17 6.26
CA ARG A 105 17.86 0.95 5.56
C ARG A 105 16.59 1.35 6.30
N ARG A 106 16.34 2.66 6.40
CA ARG A 106 15.07 3.17 6.95
C ARG A 106 13.96 2.82 5.99
N VAL A 107 12.93 2.15 6.49
CA VAL A 107 11.74 1.79 5.73
C VAL A 107 10.51 2.17 6.54
N VAL A 108 9.44 2.60 5.86
CA VAL A 108 8.14 2.81 6.50
C VAL A 108 7.41 1.46 6.52
N MET A 109 6.93 1.11 7.70
CA MET A 109 6.22 -0.13 7.98
C MET A 109 4.74 0.13 8.25
N GLY A 110 3.89 -0.80 7.82
CA GLY A 110 2.45 -0.80 8.01
C GLY A 110 1.90 -2.18 8.31
N SER A 111 0.58 -2.29 8.42
CA SER A 111 -0.17 -3.52 8.66
C SER A 111 -0.82 -4.03 7.36
N VAL A 112 -0.68 -5.32 7.06
CA VAL A 112 -1.38 -5.98 5.95
C VAL A 112 -2.90 -5.88 6.16
N THR A 113 -3.39 -6.14 7.38
CA THR A 113 -4.82 -6.09 7.72
C THR A 113 -5.39 -4.68 7.48
N THR A 114 -4.68 -3.64 7.90
CA THR A 114 -5.10 -2.25 7.67
C THR A 114 -5.03 -1.88 6.20
N LEU A 115 -3.97 -2.27 5.48
CA LEU A 115 -3.87 -2.06 4.04
C LEU A 115 -5.07 -2.68 3.30
N ARG A 116 -5.45 -3.92 3.63
CA ARG A 116 -6.60 -4.60 3.03
C ARG A 116 -7.89 -3.82 3.20
N ARG A 117 -8.13 -3.30 4.41
CA ARG A 117 -9.30 -2.46 4.69
C ARG A 117 -9.26 -1.16 3.87
N GLN A 118 -8.11 -0.49 3.83
CA GLN A 118 -7.93 0.73 3.05
C GLN A 118 -8.14 0.51 1.54
N LEU A 119 -7.70 -0.62 1.00
CA LEU A 119 -7.96 -1.00 -0.40
C LEU A 119 -9.45 -1.27 -0.63
N ALA A 120 -10.13 -1.96 0.28
CA ALA A 120 -11.57 -2.17 0.19
C ALA A 120 -12.34 -0.84 0.22
N ASP A 121 -11.98 0.06 1.13
CA ASP A 121 -12.57 1.40 1.25
C ASP A 121 -12.31 2.25 0.01
N LEU A 122 -11.11 2.18 -0.56
CA LEU A 122 -10.77 2.89 -1.79
C LEU A 122 -11.61 2.40 -2.97
N ASN A 123 -11.76 1.08 -3.15
CA ASN A 123 -12.61 0.54 -4.20
C ASN A 123 -14.08 0.94 -3.99
N ALA A 124 -14.61 0.85 -2.76
CA ALA A 124 -15.97 1.25 -2.44
C ALA A 124 -16.24 2.75 -2.71
N ALA A 125 -15.25 3.61 -2.49
CA ALA A 125 -15.35 5.04 -2.74
C ALA A 125 -15.22 5.42 -4.23
N THR A 126 -14.51 4.61 -5.02
CA THR A 126 -14.11 4.95 -6.40
C THR A 126 -14.78 4.06 -7.44
N TRP A 127 -14.17 2.93 -7.80
CA TRP A 127 -14.61 2.08 -8.90
C TRP A 127 -15.81 1.21 -8.59
N LYS A 128 -16.04 0.88 -7.31
CA LYS A 128 -17.10 -0.04 -6.84
C LYS A 128 -17.07 -1.37 -7.59
N ALA A 129 -15.87 -1.83 -7.93
CA ALA A 129 -15.69 -2.99 -8.79
C ALA A 129 -15.84 -4.29 -8.00
N PRO A 130 -16.48 -5.32 -8.57
CA PRO A 130 -16.51 -6.65 -7.99
C PRO A 130 -15.12 -7.32 -8.05
N ALA A 131 -14.92 -8.34 -7.22
CA ALA A 131 -13.65 -9.07 -7.16
C ALA A 131 -13.20 -9.67 -8.51
N ALA A 132 -14.15 -10.08 -9.35
CA ALA A 132 -13.86 -10.61 -10.69
C ALA A 132 -13.21 -9.57 -11.61
N ASP A 133 -13.66 -8.31 -11.53
CA ASP A 133 -13.12 -7.21 -12.34
C ASP A 133 -11.74 -6.79 -11.82
N ILE A 134 -11.59 -6.69 -10.50
CA ILE A 134 -10.30 -6.44 -9.84
C ILE A 134 -9.28 -7.49 -10.29
N ALA A 135 -9.64 -8.77 -10.27
CA ALA A 135 -8.77 -9.85 -10.71
C ALA A 135 -8.43 -9.78 -12.21
N ALA A 136 -9.29 -9.19 -13.04
CA ALA A 136 -9.01 -8.98 -14.46
C ALA A 136 -8.00 -7.85 -14.69
N TRP A 137 -8.02 -6.78 -13.89
CA TRP A 137 -7.12 -5.64 -14.03
C TRP A 137 -5.64 -6.02 -13.88
N GLY A 138 -5.30 -6.95 -12.98
CA GLY A 138 -3.92 -7.35 -12.73
C GLY A 138 -3.30 -8.26 -13.81
N ARG A 139 -4.06 -8.68 -14.82
CA ARG A 139 -3.60 -9.66 -15.83
C ARG A 139 -2.69 -9.05 -16.88
N VAL A 140 -3.01 -7.84 -17.33
CA VAL A 140 -2.32 -7.17 -18.43
C VAL A 140 -2.08 -5.72 -18.04
N PRO A 141 -0.84 -5.21 -18.15
CA PRO A 141 -0.58 -3.79 -17.96
C PRO A 141 -1.44 -2.94 -18.90
N PRO A 142 -1.95 -1.78 -18.43
CA PRO A 142 -2.85 -0.95 -19.22
C PRO A 142 -2.11 -0.24 -20.35
N GLU A 143 -2.74 -0.20 -21.52
CA GLU A 143 -2.35 0.63 -22.66
C GLU A 143 -3.60 1.34 -23.22
N PRO A 144 -3.65 2.68 -23.27
CA PRO A 144 -2.61 3.63 -22.85
C PRO A 144 -2.45 3.72 -21.32
N ARG A 145 -1.24 4.12 -20.89
CA ARG A 145 -0.81 4.29 -19.48
C ARG A 145 -1.45 5.52 -18.81
N THR A 146 -2.77 5.48 -18.62
CA THR A 146 -3.50 6.49 -17.82
C THR A 146 -3.32 6.27 -16.32
N VAL A 147 -3.44 7.33 -15.51
CA VAL A 147 -3.37 7.20 -14.04
C VAL A 147 -4.38 6.19 -13.52
N GLU A 148 -5.64 6.24 -14.00
CA GLU A 148 -6.67 5.29 -13.58
C GLU A 148 -6.32 3.85 -13.98
N GLY A 149 -5.87 3.62 -15.21
CA GLY A 149 -5.48 2.30 -15.68
C GLY A 149 -4.34 1.72 -14.85
N CYS A 150 -3.28 2.52 -14.63
CA CYS A 150 -2.11 2.13 -13.83
C CYS A 150 -2.49 1.90 -12.36
N ALA A 151 -3.36 2.73 -11.80
CA ALA A 151 -3.88 2.57 -10.44
C ALA A 151 -4.69 1.28 -10.29
N ARG A 152 -5.57 0.94 -11.24
CA ARG A 152 -6.34 -0.32 -11.23
C ARG A 152 -5.42 -1.55 -11.32
N TYR A 153 -4.40 -1.48 -12.18
CA TYR A 153 -3.42 -2.55 -12.32
C TYR A 153 -2.66 -2.79 -11.01
N ALA A 154 -2.10 -1.73 -10.41
CA ALA A 154 -1.38 -1.83 -9.15
C ALA A 154 -2.30 -2.20 -7.98
N PHE A 155 -3.54 -1.69 -7.97
CA PHE A 155 -4.56 -2.06 -6.99
C PHE A 155 -4.82 -3.57 -7.02
N ALA A 156 -5.00 -4.16 -8.21
CA ALA A 156 -5.26 -5.58 -8.35
C ALA A 156 -4.11 -6.44 -7.83
N LEU A 157 -2.86 -6.06 -8.14
CA LEU A 157 -1.68 -6.75 -7.63
C LEU A 157 -1.60 -6.65 -6.10
N LEU A 158 -1.76 -5.44 -5.54
CA LEU A 158 -1.66 -5.21 -4.10
C LEU A 158 -2.82 -5.85 -3.33
N PHE A 159 -4.02 -5.87 -3.92
CA PHE A 159 -5.21 -6.51 -3.36
C PHE A 159 -5.03 -8.03 -3.28
N ASP A 160 -4.51 -8.69 -4.32
CA ASP A 160 -4.26 -10.13 -4.26
C ASP A 160 -3.07 -10.48 -3.35
N LEU A 161 -1.97 -9.70 -3.40
CA LEU A 161 -0.82 -9.90 -2.52
C LEU A 161 -1.20 -9.75 -1.05
N SER A 162 -1.90 -8.67 -0.68
CA SER A 162 -2.34 -8.46 0.70
C SER A 162 -3.31 -9.55 1.16
N ARG A 163 -4.18 -10.07 0.28
CA ARG A 163 -5.05 -11.20 0.59
C ARG A 163 -4.26 -12.48 0.90
N ARG A 164 -3.22 -12.79 0.12
CA ARG A 164 -2.37 -13.96 0.34
C ARG A 164 -1.51 -13.80 1.60
N ALA A 165 -0.89 -12.64 1.78
CA ALA A 165 -0.07 -12.33 2.95
C ALA A 165 -0.85 -12.48 4.26
N ASP A 166 -2.10 -12.03 4.28
CA ASP A 166 -2.99 -12.18 5.43
C ASP A 166 -3.43 -13.64 5.66
N ALA A 167 -3.65 -14.42 4.59
CA ALA A 167 -4.01 -15.83 4.70
C ALA A 167 -2.85 -16.69 5.23
N GLU A 168 -1.63 -16.42 4.76
CA GLU A 168 -0.42 -17.17 5.10
C GLU A 168 0.33 -16.58 6.32
N HIS A 169 -0.18 -15.48 6.90
CA HIS A 169 0.49 -14.73 7.98
C HIS A 169 1.94 -14.34 7.65
N LEU A 170 2.15 -13.87 6.42
CA LEU A 170 3.47 -13.47 5.92
C LEU A 170 3.59 -11.96 5.77
N PRO A 171 4.78 -11.38 6.02
CA PRO A 171 5.04 -9.99 5.68
C PRO A 171 5.02 -9.79 4.17
N MET A 172 4.53 -8.63 3.74
CA MET A 172 4.58 -8.20 2.34
C MET A 172 5.62 -7.09 2.22
N LYS A 173 6.55 -7.22 1.28
CA LYS A 173 7.54 -6.18 0.98
C LYS A 173 7.38 -5.72 -0.46
N LEU A 174 7.35 -4.40 -0.66
CA LEU A 174 7.46 -3.80 -1.98
C LEU A 174 8.93 -3.51 -2.24
N ASP A 175 9.58 -4.36 -3.04
CA ASP A 175 10.92 -4.08 -3.56
C ASP A 175 10.78 -3.14 -4.76
N HIS A 176 11.18 -1.89 -4.57
CA HIS A 176 11.40 -0.91 -5.63
C HIS A 176 12.88 -0.88 -6.04
#